data_AF-A0A1I7XCR2-F1
#
_entry.id   AF-A0A1I7XCR2-F1
#
_cell.length_a   1.000
_cell.length_b   1.000
_cell.length_c   1.000
_cell.angle_alpha   90.00
_cell.angle_beta   90.00
_cell.angle_gamma   90.00
#
_symmetry.space_group_name_H-M   'P 1'
#
loop_
_entity.id
_entity.type
_entity.pdbx_description
1 polymer ?
#
loop_
_entity_poly.entity_id
_entity_poly.type
_entity_poly.pdbx_seq_one_letter_code
_entity_poly.pdbx_strand_id
1 'polypeptide(L)' 'MSQSQHLKLKGQMMLMTSGRHIMYLCSPYVTSIPELLQFGMRLTAMPLHDATRDLILLNQQRLSDVEMKSDF' A
#
# COMPACT_ATOMS: atom_id res chain seq x y z
N MET A 1 -2.02 17.38 19.68
CA MET A 1 -1.78 17.70 18.26
C MET A 1 -1.61 16.39 17.52
N SER A 2 -2.53 16.02 16.62
CA SER A 2 -2.35 14.80 15.82
C SER A 2 -1.19 15.03 14.87
N GLN A 3 -0.12 14.26 15.02
CA GLN A 3 1.00 14.28 14.08
C GLN A 3 0.44 13.99 12.68
N SER A 4 0.56 14.92 11.74
CA SER A 4 0.13 14.71 10.36
C SER A 4 0.95 13.57 9.77
N GLN A 5 0.34 12.39 9.65
CA GLN A 5 0.98 11.28 8.97
C GLN A 5 1.01 11.59 7.48
N HIS A 6 2.20 11.50 6.88
CA HIS A 6 2.40 11.70 5.46
C HIS A 6 2.37 10.34 4.77
N LEU A 7 1.72 10.26 3.60
CA LEU A 7 1.76 9.05 2.79
C LEU A 7 3.18 8.81 2.30
N LYS A 8 3.76 7.67 2.69
CA LYS A 8 5.06 7.23 2.21
C LYS A 8 4.88 6.48 0.89
N LEU A 9 5.72 6.79 -0.09
CA LEU A 9 5.80 6.07 -1.35
C LEU A 9 7.10 5.28 -1.38
N LYS A 10 7.04 3.99 -1.71
CA LYS A 10 8.22 3.15 -1.89
C LYS A 10 8.30 2.72 -3.35
N GLY A 11 9.47 2.88 -3.96
CA GLY A 11 9.61 2.67 -5.39
C GLY A 11 11.03 2.89 -5.89
N GLN A 12 11.15 2.95 -7.21
CA GLN A 12 12.42 3.10 -7.91
C GLN A 12 12.40 4.34 -8.81
N MET A 13 13.53 5.05 -8.83
CA MET A 13 13.82 6.10 -9.81
C MET A 13 14.55 5.50 -11.01
N MET A 14 14.11 5.84 -12.21
CA MET A 14 14.69 5.39 -13.48
C MET A 14 15.00 6.59 -14.37
N LEU A 15 16.23 6.69 -14.85
CA LEU A 15 16.60 7.67 -15.86
C LEU A 15 15.97 7.24 -17.20
N MET A 16 15.20 8.14 -17.81
CA MET A 16 14.60 7.89 -19.12
C MET A 16 15.65 7.95 -20.22
N THR A 17 15.41 7.26 -21.34
CA THR A 17 16.34 7.17 -22.49
C THR A 17 16.75 8.53 -23.05
N SER A 18 15.89 9.54 -22.93
CA SER A 18 16.21 10.93 -23.31
C SER A 18 17.27 11.61 -22.44
N GLY A 19 17.62 11.04 -21.27
CA GLY A 19 18.59 11.57 -20.31
C GLY A 19 18.14 12.82 -19.54
N ARG A 20 16.95 13.35 -19.83
CA ARG A 20 16.47 14.64 -19.27
C ARG A 20 15.46 14.50 -18.14
N HIS A 21 14.94 13.29 -17.91
CA HIS A 21 13.87 13.04 -16.94
C HIS A 21 14.15 11.78 -16.14
N ILE A 22 13.79 11.83 -14.87
CA ILE A 22 13.74 10.67 -13.99
C ILE A 22 12.27 10.32 -13.78
N MET A 23 11.89 9.09 -14.09
CA MET A 23 10.59 8.54 -13.74
C MET A 23 10.68 7.88 -12.37
N TYR A 24 9.78 8.24 -11.45
CA TYR A 24 9.64 7.56 -10.17
C TYR A 24 8.41 6.65 -10.20
N LEU A 25 8.65 5.34 -10.27
CA LEU A 25 7.59 4.33 -10.20
C LEU A 25 7.52 3.80 -8.77
N CYS A 26 6.36 3.90 -8.14
CA CYS A 26 6.21 3.59 -6.72
C CYS A 26 4.81 3.09 -6.36
N SER A 27 4.71 2.49 -5.18
CA SER A 27 3.47 2.10 -4.53
C SER A 27 3.37 2.75 -3.15
N PRO A 28 2.16 3.03 -2.65
CA PRO A 28 1.97 3.52 -1.29
C PRO A 28 2.49 2.48 -0.29
N TYR A 29 3.31 2.92 0.67
CA TYR A 29 3.81 2.07 1.73
C TYR A 29 2.75 1.96 2.84
N VAL A 30 1.78 1.08 2.60
CA VAL A 30 0.67 0.78 3.51
C VAL A 30 0.47 -0.74 3.58
N THR A 31 0.02 -1.24 4.72
CA THR A 31 -0.04 -2.69 5.00
C THR A 31 -1.42 -3.22 5.36
N SER A 32 -2.38 -2.32 5.56
CA SER A 32 -3.74 -2.65 5.99
C SER A 32 -4.80 -1.80 5.29
N ILE A 33 -6.04 -2.30 5.22
CA ILE A 33 -7.18 -1.57 4.67
C ILE A 33 -7.47 -0.28 5.46
N PRO A 34 -7.46 -0.26 6.82
CA PRO A 34 -7.69 0.95 7.60
C PRO A 34 -6.66 2.06 7.32
N GLU A 35 -5.38 1.72 7.21
CA GLU A 35 -4.31 2.66 6.88
C GLU A 35 -4.51 3.26 5.49
N LEU A 36 -4.90 2.44 4.53
CA LEU A 36 -5.20 2.87 3.16
C LEU A 36 -6.38 3.86 3.13
N LEU A 37 -7.43 3.63 3.93
CA LEU A 37 -8.57 4.54 4.08
C LEU A 37 -8.21 5.84 4.81
N GLN A 38 -7.29 5.80 5.79
CA GLN A 38 -6.80 6.99 6.48
C GLN A 38 -6.17 8.00 5.53
N PHE A 39 -5.53 7.53 4.47
CA PHE A 39 -4.98 8.36 3.39
C PHE A 39 -5.98 8.66 2.26
N GLY A 40 -7.26 8.33 2.42
CA GLY A 40 -8.31 8.58 1.43
C GLY A 40 -8.23 7.71 0.18
N MET A 41 -7.42 6.65 0.20
CA MET A 41 -7.28 5.72 -0.92
C MET A 41 -8.29 4.58 -0.84
N ARG A 42 -8.46 3.85 -1.93
CA ARG A 42 -9.29 2.63 -1.99
C ARG A 42 -8.52 1.49 -2.63
N LEU A 43 -8.77 0.26 -2.18
CA LEU A 43 -8.12 -0.93 -2.74
C LEU A 43 -8.42 -1.09 -4.25
N THR A 44 -9.60 -0.67 -4.69
CA THR A 44 -10.02 -0.68 -6.10
C THR A 44 -9.22 0.28 -6.99
N ALA A 45 -8.56 1.29 -6.40
CA ALA A 45 -7.67 2.19 -7.12
C ALA A 45 -6.25 1.60 -7.30
N MET A 46 -5.93 0.50 -6.62
CA MET A 46 -4.65 -0.18 -6.79
C MET A 46 -4.70 -1.16 -7.97
N PRO A 47 -3.73 -1.11 -8.90
CA PRO A 47 -3.66 -2.04 -10.02
C PRO A 47 -3.61 -3.50 -9.56
N LEU A 48 -4.19 -4.41 -10.35
CA LEU A 48 -4.18 -5.85 -10.07
C LEU A 48 -2.78 -6.46 -10.03
N HIS A 49 -1.82 -5.85 -10.71
CA HIS A 49 -0.43 -6.31 -10.76
C HIS A 49 0.47 -5.66 -9.69
N ASP A 50 -0.08 -4.78 -8.84
CA ASP A 50 0.69 -4.20 -7.73
C ASP A 50 0.73 -5.19 -6.57
N ALA A 51 1.90 -5.77 -6.29
CA ALA A 51 2.09 -6.74 -5.20
C ALA A 51 1.75 -6.17 -3.81
N THR A 52 1.72 -4.84 -3.64
CA THR A 52 1.31 -4.19 -2.39
C THR A 52 -0.19 -4.43 -2.12
N ARG A 53 -1.00 -4.52 -3.17
CA ARG A 53 -2.42 -4.86 -3.06
C ARG A 53 -2.61 -6.26 -2.48
N ASP A 54 -1.85 -7.23 -2.98
CA ASP A 54 -1.90 -8.62 -2.51
C ASP A 54 -1.43 -8.72 -1.06
N LEU A 55 -0.39 -7.98 -0.68
CA LEU A 55 0.09 -7.90 0.69
C LEU A 55 -0.99 -7.42 1.66
N ILE A 56 -1.73 -6.37 1.31
CA ILE A 56 -2.82 -5.82 2.14
C ILE A 56 -3.93 -6.87 2.33
N LEU A 57 -4.31 -7.56 1.26
CA LEU A 57 -5.33 -8.61 1.30
C LEU A 57 -4.89 -9.82 2.13
N LEU A 58 -3.63 -10.27 1.97
CA LEU A 58 -3.05 -11.33 2.77
C LEU A 58 -3.02 -11.00 4.26
N ASN A 59 -2.67 -9.74 4.60
CA ASN A 59 -2.71 -9.29 5.98
C ASN A 59 -4.13 -9.26 6.54
N GLN A 60 -5.11 -8.84 5.74
CA GLN A 60 -6.51 -8.85 6.15
C GLN A 60 -7.00 -10.28 6.42
N GLN A 61 -6.71 -11.22 5.52
CA GLN A 61 -7.05 -12.63 5.71
C GLN A 61 -6.40 -13.20 6.98
N ARG A 62 -5.11 -12.93 7.19
CA ARG A 62 -4.37 -13.38 8.39
C ARG A 62 -5.02 -12.87 9.69
N LEU A 63 -5.49 -11.62 9.72
CA LEU A 63 -6.16 -11.06 10.88
C LEU A 63 -7.49 -11.76 11.14
N SER A 64 -8.29 -11.97 10.10
CA SER A 64 -9.56 -12.70 10.20
C SER A 64 -9.36 -14.15 10.67
N ASP A 65 -8.32 -14.85 10.19
CA ASP A 65 -8.01 -16.21 10.65
C ASP A 65 -7.60 -16.26 12.14
N VAL A 66 -6.98 -15.20 12.66
CA VAL A 66 -6.62 -15.08 14.08
C VAL A 66 -7.86 -14.82 14.93
N GLU A 67 -8.72 -13.90 14.51
CA GLU A 67 -9.99 -13.58 15.18
C GLU A 67 -10.89 -14.82 15.28
N MET A 68 -11.04 -15.55 14.18
CA MET A 68 -11.84 -16.78 14.15
C MET A 68 -11.28 -17.87 15.08
N LYS A 69 -9.96 -17.92 15.31
CA LYS A 69 -9.34 -18.88 16.23
C LYS A 69 -9.47 -18.49 17.70
N SER A 70 -9.61 -17.20 18.01
CA SER A 70 -9.82 -16.73 19.38
C SER A 70 -11.26 -16.87 19.87
N ASP A 71 -12.21 -17.14 18.96
CA ASP A 71 -13.63 -17.36 19.27
C ASP A 71 -13.97 -18.82 19.63
N PHE A 72 -12.97 -19.71 19.66
CA PHE A 72 -13.05 -21.10 20.15
C PHE A 72 -12.12 -21.30 21.36
#